data_AF-A0A955NI37-F1
#
_entry.id   AF-A0A955NI37-F1
#
_cell.length_a   1.000
_cell.length_b   1.000
_cell.length_c   1.000
_cell.angle_alpha   90.00
_cell.angle_beta   90.00
_cell.angle_gamma   90.00
#
_symmetry.space_group_name_H-M   'P 1'
#
loop_
_entity.id
_entity.type
_entity.pdbx_description
1 polymer ?
#
loop_
_entity_poly.entity_id
_entity_poly.type
_entity_poly.pdbx_seq_one_letter_code
_entity_poly.pdbx_strand_id
1 'polypeptide(L)' 'LTKENYDKIAAGRAYFGDFDPFGDFDLIFGAAKLNLKIIEVPIRYRDRTYGTTNISRFSHGFLLLKMLPIAFRKLKWM' A
#
# COMPACT_ATOMS: atom_id res chain seq x y z
N LEU A 1 -12.05 -4.86 -7.44
CA LEU A 1 -12.04 -3.39 -7.30
C LEU A 1 -12.65 -2.80 -8.57
N THR A 2 -13.74 -2.04 -8.49
CA THR A 2 -14.31 -1.35 -9.66
C THR A 2 -13.51 -0.08 -9.95
N LYS A 3 -13.54 0.41 -11.20
CA LYS A 3 -12.82 1.62 -11.62
C LYS A 3 -13.17 2.83 -10.75
N GLU A 4 -14.45 3.03 -10.45
CA GLU A 4 -14.92 4.14 -9.60
C GLU A 4 -14.36 4.09 -8.18
N ASN A 5 -14.24 2.89 -7.59
CA ASN A 5 -13.64 2.74 -6.26
C ASN A 5 -12.14 2.99 -6.29
N TYR A 6 -11.46 2.61 -7.37
CA TYR A 6 -10.06 2.97 -7.58
C TYR A 6 -9.88 4.48 -7.70
N ASP A 7 -10.73 5.17 -8.47
CA ASP A 7 -10.63 6.63 -8.65
C ASP A 7 -10.85 7.37 -7.33
N LYS A 8 -11.76 6.89 -6.46
CA LYS A 8 -11.93 7.41 -5.09
C LYS A 8 -10.70 7.20 -4.22
N ILE A 9 -10.05 6.04 -4.33
CA ILE A 9 -8.78 5.75 -3.63
C ILE A 9 -7.67 6.66 -4.15
N ALA A 10 -7.55 6.80 -5.48
CA ALA A 10 -6.55 7.61 -6.14
C ALA A 10 -6.67 9.09 -5.77
N ALA A 11 -7.89 9.62 -5.72
CA ALA A 11 -8.15 10.99 -5.22
C ALA A 11 -7.74 11.17 -3.75
N GLY A 12 -7.78 10.09 -2.96
CA GLY A 12 -7.32 10.06 -1.57
C GLY A 12 -5.81 9.93 -1.38
N ARG A 13 -5.00 9.64 -2.42
CA ARG A 13 -3.53 9.47 -2.27
C ARG A 13 -2.85 10.73 -1.75
N ALA A 14 -3.32 11.91 -2.15
CA ALA A 14 -2.80 13.18 -1.65
C ALA A 14 -2.92 13.31 -0.11
N TYR A 15 -3.85 12.58 0.51
CA TYR A 15 -3.99 12.54 1.96
C TYR A 15 -2.85 11.80 2.67
N PHE A 16 -2.26 10.79 2.04
CA PHE A 16 -1.16 10.00 2.60
C PHE A 16 0.22 10.50 2.12
N GLY A 17 0.28 11.18 0.96
CA GLY A 17 1.49 11.82 0.40
C GLY A 17 2.38 10.86 -0.40
N ASP A 18 3.52 11.32 -0.92
CA ASP A 18 4.58 10.51 -1.59
C ASP A 18 5.30 9.53 -0.65
N PHE A 19 4.61 9.12 0.40
CA PHE A 19 5.20 8.34 1.46
C PHE A 19 5.38 6.89 1.04
N ASP A 20 4.55 6.34 0.16
CA ASP A 20 4.65 4.95 -0.27
C ASP A 20 5.38 4.81 -1.62
N PRO A 21 6.66 4.37 -1.65
CA PRO A 21 7.41 4.18 -2.89
C PRO A 21 6.87 3.01 -3.74
N PHE A 22 6.02 2.14 -3.19
CA PHE A 22 5.45 0.97 -3.88
C PHE A 22 3.97 1.14 -4.24
N GLY A 23 3.24 1.96 -3.49
CA GLY A 23 1.83 2.33 -3.73
C GLY A 23 0.81 1.27 -3.31
N ASP A 24 1.25 0.21 -2.62
CA ASP A 24 0.40 -0.87 -2.11
C ASP A 24 -0.32 -0.51 -0.81
N PHE A 25 0.32 0.27 0.07
CA PHE A 25 -0.32 0.76 1.30
C PHE A 25 -1.44 1.75 1.01
N ASP A 26 -1.26 2.59 -0.01
CA ASP A 26 -2.30 3.53 -0.44
C ASP A 26 -3.60 2.80 -0.85
N LEU A 27 -3.46 1.65 -1.51
CA LEU A 27 -4.59 0.82 -1.90
C LEU A 27 -5.28 0.21 -0.67
N ILE A 28 -4.51 -0.32 0.29
CA ILE A 28 -5.05 -0.96 1.50
C ILE A 28 -5.73 0.08 2.40
N PHE A 29 -5.06 1.19 2.71
CA PHE A 29 -5.60 2.24 3.56
C PHE A 29 -6.75 3.00 2.88
N GLY A 30 -6.66 3.25 1.58
CA GLY A 30 -7.74 3.85 0.80
C GLY A 30 -8.99 2.95 0.78
N ALA A 31 -8.81 1.64 0.58
CA ALA A 31 -9.91 0.69 0.64
C ALA A 31 -10.54 0.62 2.04
N ALA A 32 -9.72 0.62 3.11
CA ALA A 32 -10.20 0.65 4.49
C ALA A 32 -10.97 1.95 4.80
N LYS A 33 -10.48 3.12 4.36
CA LYS A 33 -11.13 4.42 4.54
C LYS A 33 -12.49 4.50 3.83
N LEU A 34 -12.62 3.86 2.66
CA LEU A 34 -13.87 3.77 1.91
C LEU A 34 -14.78 2.63 2.42
N ASN A 35 -14.44 1.96 3.52
CA ASN A 35 -15.14 0.79 4.06
C ASN A 35 -15.39 -0.31 3.01
N LEU A 36 -14.44 -0.48 2.08
CA LEU A 36 -14.52 -1.55 1.08
C LEU A 36 -14.17 -2.89 1.73
N LYS A 37 -14.83 -3.95 1.27
CA LYS A 37 -14.52 -5.31 1.71
C LYS A 37 -13.14 -5.73 1.22
N ILE A 38 -12.24 -6.00 2.14
CA ILE A 38 -10.90 -6.55 1.87
C ILE A 38 -10.99 -8.07 2.09
N ILE A 39 -10.56 -8.84 1.09
CA ILE A 39 -10.48 -10.30 1.18
C ILE A 39 -9.06 -10.75 0.84
N GLU A 40 -8.59 -11.78 1.52
CA GLU A 40 -7.33 -12.43 1.20
C GLU A 40 -7.58 -13.58 0.22
N VAL A 41 -6.81 -13.62 -0.86
CA VAL A 41 -6.86 -14.70 -1.85
C VAL A 41 -5.54 -15.46 -1.78
N PRO A 42 -5.55 -16.78 -1.58
CA PRO A 42 -4.33 -17.57 -1.56
C PRO A 42 -3.71 -17.60 -2.96
N ILE A 43 -2.55 -16.94 -3.11
CA ILE A 43 -1.79 -16.91 -4.37
C ILE A 43 -0.45 -17.61 -4.14
N ARG A 44 -0.13 -18.59 -4.99
CA ARG A 44 1.19 -19.22 -4.99
C ARG A 44 2.18 -18.29 -5.68
N TYR A 45 3.08 -17.71 -4.90
CA TYR A 45 4.19 -16.94 -5.46
C TYR A 45 5.10 -17.84 -6.28
N ARG A 46 5.45 -17.38 -7.48
CA ARG A 46 6.45 -18.01 -8.35
C ARG A 46 7.64 -17.07 -8.48
N ASP A 47 8.81 -17.66 -8.65
CA ASP A 47 10.00 -16.90 -8.95
C ASP A 47 9.82 -16.17 -10.29
N ARG A 48 10.23 -14.91 -10.30
CA ARG A 48 10.19 -14.07 -11.49
C ARG A 48 11.27 -14.59 -12.44
N THR A 49 10.89 -15.04 -13.64
CA THR A 49 11.82 -15.56 -14.65
C THR A 49 12.47 -14.47 -15.50
N TYR A 50 12.04 -13.21 -15.35
CA TYR A 50 12.54 -12.06 -16.11
C TYR A 50 12.66 -10.82 -15.23
N GLY A 51 13.72 -10.03 -15.48
CA GLY A 51 14.02 -8.79 -14.78
C GLY A 51 15.03 -8.93 -13.64
N THR A 52 15.71 -7.83 -13.32
CA THR A 52 16.60 -7.72 -12.16
C THR A 52 15.80 -7.45 -10.88
N THR A 53 16.27 -7.97 -9.75
CA THR A 53 15.66 -7.75 -8.45
C THR A 53 15.70 -6.26 -8.07
N ASN A 54 14.58 -5.56 -8.27
CA ASN A 54 14.43 -4.14 -7.88
C ASN A 54 14.21 -3.94 -6.37
N ILE A 55 14.31 -4.98 -5.54
CA ILE A 55 14.03 -4.92 -4.11
C ILE A 55 15.30 -5.20 -3.31
N SER A 56 15.82 -4.17 -2.63
CA SER A 56 16.81 -4.34 -1.56
C SER A 56 16.08 -4.75 -0.29
N ARG A 57 16.22 -6.02 0.11
CA ARG A 57 15.49 -6.65 1.23
C ARG A 57 15.65 -5.89 2.55
N PHE A 58 16.82 -5.32 2.80
CA PHE A 58 17.13 -4.61 4.05
C PHE A 58 16.80 -3.12 3.96
N SER A 59 17.18 -2.45 2.86
CA SER A 59 16.92 -1.00 2.70
C SER A 59 15.44 -0.70 2.57
N HIS A 60 14.70 -1.50 1.78
CA HIS A 60 13.25 -1.36 1.67
C HIS A 60 12.53 -1.82 2.93
N GLY A 61 13.02 -2.86 3.61
CA GLY A 61 12.48 -3.27 4.91
C GLY A 61 12.57 -2.17 5.97
N PHE A 62 13.70 -1.47 6.03
CA PHE A 62 13.88 -0.34 6.96
C PHE A 62 13.04 0.89 6.57
N LEU A 63 12.88 1.14 5.26
CA LEU A 63 11.99 2.18 4.74
C LEU A 63 10.54 1.93 5.16
N LEU A 64 10.05 0.70 5.00
CA LEU A 64 8.72 0.26 5.43
C LEU A 64 8.52 0.42 6.95
N LEU A 65 9.55 0.10 7.74
CA LEU A 65 9.47 0.20 9.21
C LEU A 65 9.39 1.66 9.69
N LYS A 66 10.05 2.59 8.98
CA LYS A 66 9.87 4.03 9.20
C LYS A 66 8.45 4.51 8.88
N MET A 67 7.65 3.72 8.17
CA MET A 67 6.29 4.08 7.78
C MET A 67 5.23 3.81 8.83
N LEU A 68 5.47 2.83 9.70
CA LEU A 68 4.59 2.48 10.82
C LEU A 68 4.21 3.68 11.70
N PRO A 69 5.13 4.51 12.22
CA PRO A 69 4.76 5.60 13.13
C PRO A 69 3.94 6.70 12.44
N ILE A 70 4.16 6.95 11.14
CA ILE A 70 3.38 7.93 10.37
C ILE A 70 1.97 7.41 10.10
N ALA A 71 1.85 6.16 9.67
CA ALA A 71 0.57 5.50 9.51
C ALA A 71 -0.21 5.47 10.84
N PHE A 72 0.43 5.07 11.94
CA PHE A 72 -0.17 5.03 13.28
C PHE A 72 -0.67 6.42 13.71
N ARG A 73 0.10 7.48 13.47
CA ARG A 73 -0.28 8.85 13.86
C ARG A 73 -1.44 9.40 13.02
N LYS A 74 -1.51 9.06 11.74
CA LYS A 74 -2.62 9.45 10.85
C LYS A 74 -3.89 8.63 11.09
N LEU A 75 -3.77 7.34 11.43
CA LEU A 75 -4.92 6.47 11.68
C LEU A 75 -5.53 6.70 13.07
N LYS A 76 -4.70 6.99 14.08
CA LYS A 76 -5.14 7.28 15.45
C LYS A 76 -5.88 8.62 15.60
N TRP A 77 -5.65 9.55 14.68
CA TRP A 77 -6.36 10.84 14.60
C TRP A 77 -7.38 10.91 13.45
N MET A 78 -7.81 9.74 12.96
CA MET A 78 -8.97 9.63 12.07
C MET A 78 -10.25 9.42 12.87
#